data_AF-A0A3C1DJ12-F1
#
_entry.id   AF-A0A3C1DJ12-F1
#
_cell.length_a   1.000
_cell.length_b   1.000
_cell.length_c   1.000
_cell.angle_alpha   90.00
_cell.angle_beta   90.00
_cell.angle_gamma   90.00
#
_symmetry.space_group_name_H-M   'P 1'
#
loop_
_entity.id
_entity.type
_entity.pdbx_description
1 polymer ?
#
loop_
_entity_poly.entity_id
_entity_poly.type
_entity_poly.pdbx_seq_one_letter_code
_entity_poly.pdbx_strand_id
1 'polypeptide(L)'
;MLPSAHDICPVAEDLDGRVALENYLGRSLAEAERQISTNPLYYIADFMWMGPVAFRFYLPAAHAYFASVESDGDSSSADSIIGILEQRLTSEREEMLLARTAIVSLLDTLLARYQAFEVAEEIWGDLRPKIANLHRKISEKAEA
;
A
#
# COMPACT_ATOMS: atom_id res chain seq x y z
N MET A 1 10.74 4.49 15.52
CA MET A 1 10.00 5.68 15.99
C MET A 1 8.73 5.79 15.16
N LEU A 2 7.64 6.29 15.74
CA LEU A 2 6.39 6.50 15.00
C LEU A 2 6.50 7.72 14.07
N PRO A 3 5.83 7.73 12.91
CA PRO A 3 5.72 8.91 12.07
C PRO A 3 5.09 10.08 12.83
N SER A 4 5.64 11.28 12.64
CA SER A 4 5.06 12.53 13.11
C SER A 4 3.89 12.96 12.24
N ALA A 5 3.19 14.03 12.66
CA ALA A 5 2.12 14.59 11.84
C ALA A 5 2.61 15.09 10.47
N HIS A 6 3.81 15.67 10.41
CA HIS A 6 4.40 16.12 9.15
C HIS A 6 4.84 14.94 8.26
N ASP A 7 5.24 13.81 8.86
CA ASP A 7 5.59 12.60 8.08
C ASP A 7 4.36 11.98 7.42
N ILE A 8 3.17 12.11 8.02
CA ILE A 8 1.91 11.58 7.50
C ILE A 8 1.25 12.57 6.53
N CYS A 9 1.20 13.85 6.88
CA CYS A 9 0.59 14.92 6.08
C CYS A 9 1.61 16.07 5.90
N PRO A 10 2.49 15.99 4.89
CA PRO A 10 3.52 17.00 4.65
C PRO A 10 2.95 18.37 4.23
N VAL A 11 1.78 18.36 3.57
CA VAL A 11 1.05 19.55 3.10
C VAL A 11 -0.20 19.72 3.96
N ALA A 12 -0.19 20.70 4.87
CA ALA A 12 -1.24 20.83 5.89
C ALA A 12 -2.64 21.09 5.32
N GLU A 13 -2.74 21.67 4.12
CA GLU A 13 -3.99 21.96 3.42
C GLU A 13 -4.53 20.75 2.62
N ASP A 14 -3.77 19.66 2.52
CA ASP A 14 -4.21 18.44 1.84
C ASP A 14 -5.30 17.73 2.68
N LEU A 15 -6.53 17.79 2.19
CA LEU A 15 -7.68 17.19 2.87
C LEU A 15 -7.54 15.68 2.98
N ASP A 16 -7.01 15.02 1.95
CA ASP A 16 -6.85 13.56 1.96
C ASP A 16 -5.66 13.16 2.86
N GLY A 17 -4.57 13.94 2.83
CA GLY A 17 -3.47 13.80 3.77
C GLY A 17 -3.90 13.97 5.24
N ARG A 18 -4.87 14.84 5.51
CA ARG A 18 -5.44 15.01 6.86
C ARG A 18 -6.28 13.83 7.31
N VAL A 19 -7.01 13.18 6.42
CA VAL A 19 -7.72 11.93 6.74
C VAL A 19 -6.72 10.84 7.10
N ALA A 20 -5.64 10.69 6.32
CA ALA A 20 -4.55 9.77 6.65
C ALA A 20 -3.91 10.10 8.02
N LEU A 21 -3.76 11.39 8.35
CA LEU A 21 -3.27 11.82 9.67
C LEU A 21 -4.19 11.35 10.81
N GLU A 22 -5.49 11.57 10.70
CA GLU A 22 -6.49 11.11 11.69
C GLU A 22 -6.49 9.58 11.82
N ASN A 23 -6.26 8.89 10.71
CA ASN A 23 -6.27 7.44 10.62
C ASN A 23 -4.94 6.75 11.01
N TYR A 24 -3.84 7.47 11.18
CA TYR A 24 -2.54 6.81 11.44
C TYR A 24 -1.68 7.50 12.49
N LEU A 25 -1.98 8.72 12.93
CA LEU A 25 -1.16 9.40 13.93
C LEU A 25 -1.10 8.64 15.25
N GLY A 26 0.12 8.34 15.71
CA GLY A 26 0.36 7.67 16.99
C GLY A 26 0.07 6.15 16.99
N ARG A 27 -0.29 5.56 15.84
CA ARG A 27 -0.61 4.13 15.75
C ARG A 27 0.64 3.28 15.53
N SER A 28 0.77 2.19 16.27
CA SER A 28 1.72 1.13 15.98
C SER A 28 1.32 0.34 14.72
N LEU A 29 2.26 -0.46 14.17
CA LEU A 29 1.96 -1.31 13.00
C LEU A 29 0.82 -2.29 13.27
N ALA A 30 0.77 -2.88 14.47
CA ALA A 30 -0.28 -3.82 14.85
C ALA A 30 -1.65 -3.13 15.02
N GLU A 31 -1.68 -1.85 15.44
CA GLU A 31 -2.91 -1.07 15.49
C GLU A 31 -3.39 -0.68 14.09
N ALA A 32 -2.46 -0.26 13.23
CA ALA A 32 -2.75 0.04 11.83
C ALA A 32 -3.28 -1.19 11.08
N GLU A 33 -2.66 -2.37 11.24
CA GLU A 33 -3.14 -3.62 10.65
C GLU A 33 -4.56 -3.95 11.12
N ARG A 34 -4.80 -3.97 12.43
CA ARG A 34 -6.14 -4.24 12.98
C ARG A 34 -7.18 -3.27 12.43
N GLN A 35 -6.82 -2.01 12.26
CA GLN A 35 -7.71 -1.01 11.71
C GLN A 35 -7.98 -1.26 10.22
N ILE A 36 -6.95 -1.54 9.42
CA ILE A 36 -7.09 -1.92 8.01
C ILE A 36 -8.08 -3.08 7.91
N SER A 37 -7.95 -4.14 8.71
CA SER A 37 -8.88 -5.28 8.69
C SER A 37 -10.34 -4.94 8.98
N THR A 38 -10.66 -3.78 9.57
CA THR A 38 -12.06 -3.37 9.82
C THR A 38 -12.74 -2.72 8.61
N ASN A 39 -11.98 -2.02 7.77
CA ASN A 39 -12.46 -1.43 6.53
C ASN A 39 -11.29 -1.26 5.55
N PRO A 40 -10.87 -2.36 4.91
CA PRO A 40 -9.61 -2.43 4.19
C PRO A 40 -9.50 -1.39 3.08
N LEU A 41 -10.50 -1.29 2.23
CA LEU A 41 -10.49 -0.38 1.09
C LEU A 41 -10.36 1.09 1.54
N TYR A 42 -11.05 1.47 2.61
CA TYR A 42 -11.01 2.82 3.15
C TYR A 42 -9.62 3.18 3.68
N TYR A 43 -9.01 2.31 4.50
CA TYR A 43 -7.71 2.61 5.11
C TYR A 43 -6.52 2.36 4.19
N ILE A 44 -6.65 1.49 3.19
CA ILE A 44 -5.66 1.32 2.12
C ILE A 44 -5.62 2.56 1.23
N ALA A 45 -6.77 3.21 0.96
CA ALA A 45 -6.80 4.42 0.14
C ALA A 45 -5.94 5.57 0.70
N ASP A 46 -5.80 5.67 2.03
CA ASP A 46 -4.93 6.67 2.68
C ASP A 46 -3.46 6.56 2.26
N PHE A 47 -3.00 5.36 1.84
CA PHE A 47 -1.64 5.18 1.35
C PHE A 47 -1.36 5.95 0.04
N MET A 48 -2.37 6.41 -0.68
CA MET A 48 -2.18 7.28 -1.85
C MET A 48 -1.64 8.66 -1.44
N TRP A 49 -2.20 9.23 -0.37
CA TRP A 49 -2.01 10.63 0.01
C TRP A 49 -1.09 10.81 1.23
N MET A 50 -0.80 9.71 1.94
CA MET A 50 0.15 9.68 3.03
C MET A 50 1.56 10.05 2.56
N GLY A 51 2.26 10.89 3.34
CA GLY A 51 3.65 11.26 3.09
C GLY A 51 4.59 10.04 3.00
N PRO A 52 5.68 10.12 2.22
CA PRO A 52 6.52 8.97 1.89
C PRO A 52 7.18 8.31 3.13
N VAL A 53 7.50 9.10 4.16
CA VAL A 53 8.06 8.58 5.41
C VAL A 53 7.03 7.69 6.13
N ALA A 54 5.80 8.18 6.28
CA ALA A 54 4.74 7.41 6.91
C ALA A 54 4.30 6.21 6.05
N PHE A 55 4.24 6.36 4.72
CA PHE A 55 3.95 5.27 3.79
C PHE A 55 4.91 4.10 4.02
N ARG A 56 6.22 4.36 4.04
CA ARG A 56 7.24 3.33 4.31
C ARG A 56 7.07 2.68 5.68
N PHE A 57 6.71 3.47 6.67
CA PHE A 57 6.51 2.97 8.02
C PHE A 57 5.29 2.04 8.08
N TYR A 58 4.15 2.42 7.50
CA TYR A 58 2.89 1.67 7.61
C TYR A 58 2.70 0.59 6.54
N LEU A 59 3.50 0.56 5.47
CA LEU A 59 3.42 -0.49 4.44
C LEU A 59 3.47 -1.93 4.98
N PRO A 60 4.29 -2.26 6.01
CA PRO A 60 4.25 -3.57 6.66
C PRO A 60 2.89 -3.93 7.28
N ALA A 61 2.09 -2.95 7.73
CA ALA A 61 0.75 -3.22 8.26
C ALA A 61 -0.23 -3.61 7.14
N ALA A 62 -0.17 -2.93 5.99
CA ALA A 62 -0.91 -3.34 4.81
C ALA A 62 -0.46 -4.73 4.31
N HIS A 63 0.85 -5.00 4.33
CA HIS A 63 1.38 -6.32 3.99
C HIS A 63 0.86 -7.42 4.93
N ALA A 64 0.85 -7.18 6.24
CA ALA A 64 0.29 -8.14 7.20
C ALA A 64 -1.19 -8.44 6.91
N TYR A 65 -1.99 -7.41 6.61
CA TYR A 65 -3.37 -7.59 6.17
C TYR A 65 -3.48 -8.48 4.92
N PHE A 66 -2.76 -8.20 3.84
CA PHE A 66 -2.82 -9.01 2.61
C PHE A 66 -2.24 -10.42 2.77
N ALA A 67 -1.41 -10.65 3.79
CA ALA A 67 -0.91 -11.98 4.13
C ALA A 67 -1.92 -12.82 4.96
N SER A 68 -2.91 -12.16 5.55
CA SER A 68 -3.87 -12.74 6.49
C SER A 68 -5.13 -13.29 5.80
N VAL A 69 -5.91 -14.11 6.53
CA VAL A 69 -7.19 -14.67 6.03
C VAL A 69 -8.29 -13.62 5.98
N GLU A 70 -8.13 -12.52 6.72
CA GLU A 70 -9.02 -11.37 6.73
C GLU A 70 -9.08 -10.67 5.37
N SER A 71 -8.10 -10.92 4.49
CA SER A 71 -8.07 -10.42 3.12
C SER A 71 -8.74 -11.35 2.10
N ASP A 72 -9.23 -12.52 2.50
CA ASP A 72 -9.89 -13.45 1.59
C ASP A 72 -11.17 -12.81 1.01
N GLY A 73 -11.35 -12.91 -0.31
CA GLY A 73 -12.42 -12.27 -1.06
C GLY A 73 -12.27 -10.76 -1.29
N ASP A 74 -11.20 -10.12 -0.78
CA ASP A 74 -11.00 -8.67 -0.90
C ASP A 74 -10.24 -8.28 -2.18
N SER A 75 -10.91 -8.47 -3.32
CA SER A 75 -10.41 -8.05 -4.62
C SER A 75 -10.25 -6.53 -4.76
N SER A 76 -11.08 -5.75 -4.06
CA SER A 76 -11.10 -4.29 -4.19
C SER A 76 -9.88 -3.64 -3.55
N SER A 77 -9.50 -4.06 -2.35
CA SER A 77 -8.28 -3.54 -1.72
C SER A 77 -7.03 -4.06 -2.41
N ALA A 78 -7.06 -5.28 -2.96
CA ALA A 78 -5.96 -5.82 -3.75
C ALA A 78 -5.69 -4.98 -5.02
N ASP A 79 -6.72 -4.64 -5.80
CA ASP A 79 -6.56 -3.71 -6.95
C ASP A 79 -6.13 -2.31 -6.47
N SER A 80 -6.73 -1.81 -5.38
CA SER A 80 -6.41 -0.48 -4.82
C SER A 80 -4.93 -0.34 -4.46
N ILE A 81 -4.35 -1.28 -3.70
CA ILE A 81 -2.93 -1.20 -3.32
C ILE A 81 -2.02 -1.31 -4.54
N ILE A 82 -2.38 -2.12 -5.54
CA ILE A 82 -1.63 -2.22 -6.80
C ILE A 82 -1.62 -0.88 -7.53
N GLY A 83 -2.79 -0.23 -7.65
CA GLY A 83 -2.93 1.08 -8.27
C GLY A 83 -2.15 2.17 -7.53
N ILE A 84 -2.18 2.17 -6.18
CA ILE A 84 -1.40 3.08 -5.34
C ILE A 84 0.10 2.89 -5.59
N LEU A 85 0.58 1.65 -5.58
CA LEU A 85 1.99 1.36 -5.84
C LEU A 85 2.42 1.81 -7.25
N GLU A 86 1.57 1.64 -8.26
CA GLU A 86 1.85 2.11 -9.62
C GLU A 86 1.94 3.64 -9.70
N GLN A 87 0.97 4.32 -9.10
CA GLN A 87 0.94 5.78 -9.12
C GLN A 87 2.14 6.36 -8.38
N ARG A 88 2.42 5.89 -7.15
CA ARG A 88 3.55 6.37 -6.35
C ARG A 88 4.90 6.04 -6.99
N LEU A 89 5.03 4.89 -7.65
CA LEU A 89 6.26 4.58 -8.37
C LEU A 89 6.49 5.52 -9.57
N THR A 90 5.42 6.08 -10.13
CA THR A 90 5.45 7.05 -11.22
C THR A 90 5.78 8.46 -10.72
N SER A 91 5.15 8.91 -9.64
CA SER A 91 5.31 10.28 -9.12
C SER A 91 6.44 10.45 -8.11
N GLU A 92 6.80 9.40 -7.38
CA GLU A 92 7.71 9.45 -6.22
C GLU A 92 8.74 8.31 -6.26
N ARG A 93 9.30 8.03 -7.45
CA ARG A 93 10.14 6.86 -7.69
C ARG A 93 11.27 6.70 -6.66
N GLU A 94 12.00 7.76 -6.36
CA GLU A 94 13.14 7.71 -5.42
C GLU A 94 12.71 7.28 -4.02
N GLU A 95 11.59 7.83 -3.52
CA GLU A 95 11.03 7.47 -2.22
C GLU A 95 10.54 6.01 -2.18
N MET A 96 9.95 5.54 -3.29
CA MET A 96 9.53 4.14 -3.43
C MET A 96 10.72 3.18 -3.45
N LEU A 97 11.85 3.58 -4.04
CA LEU A 97 13.07 2.75 -4.02
C LEU A 97 13.64 2.57 -2.62
N LEU A 98 13.43 3.52 -1.70
CA LEU A 98 13.81 3.37 -0.29
C LEU A 98 12.97 2.29 0.42
N ALA A 99 11.77 1.98 -0.10
CA ALA A 99 10.87 0.96 0.42
C ALA A 99 10.93 -0.37 -0.37
N ARG A 100 11.88 -0.50 -1.31
CA ARG A 100 11.92 -1.57 -2.33
C ARG A 100 11.68 -2.97 -1.75
N THR A 101 12.39 -3.34 -0.69
CA THR A 101 12.27 -4.68 -0.09
C THR A 101 10.86 -4.94 0.44
N ALA A 102 10.24 -3.96 1.10
CA ALA A 102 8.87 -4.10 1.62
C ALA A 102 7.84 -4.15 0.47
N ILE A 103 8.00 -3.33 -0.55
CA ILE A 103 7.13 -3.35 -1.74
C ILE A 103 7.23 -4.70 -2.45
N VAL A 104 8.43 -5.21 -2.70
CA VAL A 104 8.63 -6.53 -3.34
C VAL A 104 7.96 -7.62 -2.51
N SER A 105 8.17 -7.63 -1.19
CA SER A 105 7.54 -8.64 -0.31
C SER A 105 6.02 -8.58 -0.34
N LEU A 106 5.43 -7.39 -0.43
CA LEU A 106 3.99 -7.20 -0.59
C LEU A 106 3.52 -7.73 -1.95
N LEU A 107 4.20 -7.39 -3.04
CA LEU A 107 3.86 -7.87 -4.39
C LEU A 107 3.94 -9.39 -4.49
N ASP A 108 4.96 -10.01 -3.89
CA ASP A 108 5.10 -11.47 -3.82
C ASP A 108 3.93 -12.09 -3.05
N THR A 109 3.49 -11.45 -1.97
CA THR A 109 2.34 -11.91 -1.18
C THR A 109 1.05 -11.82 -1.98
N LEU A 110 0.83 -10.69 -2.67
CA LEU A 110 -0.33 -10.51 -3.54
C LEU A 110 -0.38 -11.56 -4.65
N LEU A 111 0.78 -11.92 -5.22
CA LEU A 111 0.87 -12.94 -6.25
C LEU A 111 0.63 -14.35 -5.69
N ALA A 112 1.23 -14.68 -4.54
CA ALA A 112 1.10 -15.98 -3.89
C ALA A 112 -0.33 -16.24 -3.38
N ARG A 113 -1.03 -15.19 -2.96
CA ARG A 113 -2.40 -15.26 -2.45
C ARG A 113 -3.46 -14.83 -3.47
N TYR A 114 -3.09 -14.64 -4.74
CA TYR A 114 -3.99 -14.09 -5.76
C TYR A 114 -5.37 -14.76 -5.83
N GLN A 115 -5.40 -16.09 -5.74
CA GLN A 115 -6.65 -16.85 -5.77
C GLN A 115 -7.55 -16.62 -4.54
N ALA A 116 -6.95 -16.32 -3.38
CA ALA A 116 -7.70 -16.10 -2.15
C ALA A 116 -8.47 -14.76 -2.18
N PHE A 117 -8.04 -13.78 -2.96
CA PHE A 117 -8.73 -12.50 -3.09
C PHE A 117 -10.02 -12.57 -3.93
N GLU A 118 -10.29 -13.71 -4.58
CA GLU A 118 -11.45 -13.93 -5.45
C GLU A 118 -11.66 -12.77 -6.44
N VAL A 119 -10.60 -12.38 -7.16
CA VAL A 119 -10.61 -11.23 -8.07
C VAL A 119 -11.71 -11.39 -9.12
N ALA A 120 -12.69 -10.48 -9.09
CA ALA A 120 -13.71 -10.35 -10.12
C ALA A 120 -13.07 -9.81 -11.41
N GLU A 121 -12.56 -10.72 -12.26
CA GLU A 121 -11.87 -10.39 -13.52
C GLU A 121 -12.76 -9.57 -14.47
N GLU A 122 -14.08 -9.67 -14.36
CA GLU A 122 -15.03 -8.85 -15.12
C GLU A 122 -15.04 -7.38 -14.73
N ILE A 123 -14.62 -7.05 -13.50
CA ILE A 123 -14.52 -5.66 -13.00
C ILE A 123 -13.08 -5.17 -13.15
N TRP A 124 -12.12 -5.94 -12.66
CA TRP A 124 -10.75 -5.49 -12.46
C TRP A 124 -9.77 -6.01 -13.52
N GLY A 125 -10.18 -7.00 -14.31
CA GLY A 125 -9.29 -7.79 -15.16
C GLY A 125 -8.36 -8.71 -14.36
N ASP A 126 -7.46 -9.39 -15.05
CA ASP A 126 -6.35 -10.10 -14.42
C ASP A 126 -5.33 -9.10 -13.87
N LEU A 127 -5.11 -9.10 -12.55
CA LEU A 127 -4.16 -8.18 -11.92
C LEU A 127 -2.72 -8.70 -11.94
N ARG A 128 -2.48 -9.99 -12.22
CA ARG A 128 -1.13 -10.59 -12.20
C ARG A 128 -0.17 -9.90 -13.16
N PRO A 129 -0.55 -9.50 -14.40
CA PRO A 129 0.30 -8.71 -15.26
C PRO A 129 0.70 -7.35 -14.68
N LYS A 130 -0.22 -6.67 -13.96
CA LYS A 130 0.08 -5.41 -13.26
C LYS A 130 1.09 -5.64 -12.15
N ILE A 131 0.89 -6.67 -11.31
CA ILE A 131 1.81 -7.04 -10.22
C ILE A 131 3.20 -7.38 -10.78
N ALA A 132 3.28 -8.19 -11.83
CA ALA A 132 4.55 -8.56 -12.47
C ALA A 132 5.28 -7.34 -13.06
N ASN A 133 4.54 -6.41 -13.68
CA ASN A 133 5.12 -5.17 -14.19
C ASN A 133 5.66 -4.28 -13.07
N LEU A 134 4.94 -4.15 -11.95
CA LEU A 134 5.43 -3.43 -10.76
C LEU A 134 6.68 -4.08 -10.20
N HIS A 135 6.68 -5.41 -10.07
CA HIS A 135 7.84 -6.17 -9.60
C HIS A 135 9.08 -5.89 -10.47
N ARG A 136 8.91 -5.85 -11.79
CA ARG A 136 9.98 -5.46 -12.72
C ARG A 136 10.44 -4.01 -12.50
N LYS A 137 9.51 -3.05 -12.54
CA LYS A 137 9.81 -1.60 -12.39
C LYS A 137 10.53 -1.28 -11.09
N ILE A 138 10.12 -1.90 -9.97
CA ILE A 138 10.74 -1.69 -8.65
C ILE A 138 12.07 -2.44 -8.52
N SER A 139 12.31 -3.49 -9.31
CA SER A 139 13.56 -4.27 -9.29
C SER A 139 14.64 -3.70 -10.19
N GLU A 140 14.27 -2.99 -11.26
CA GLU A 140 15.22 -2.29 -12.12
C GLU A 140 16.05 -1.27 -11.32
N LYS A 141 17.36 -1.23 -11.57
CA LYS A 141 18.25 -0.22 -10.98
C LYS A 141 17.85 1.15 -11.53
N ALA A 142 17.95 2.19 -10.71
CA ALA A 142 18.01 3.54 -11.27
C ALA A 142 19.29 3.60 -12.12
N GLU A 143 19.17 3.99 -13.38
CA GLU A 143 20.35 4.34 -14.17
C GLU A 143 21.04 5.49 -13.43
N ALA A 144 22.33 5.29 -13.15
CA ALA A 144 23.19 6.19 -12.39
C ALA A 144 23.71 7.33 -13.26
#